data_AF-A0AA43D4Y3-F1
#
_entry.id   AF-A0AA43D4Y3-F1
#
_cell.length_a   1.000
_cell.length_b   1.000
_cell.length_c   1.000
_cell.angle_alpha   90.00
_cell.angle_beta   90.00
_cell.angle_gamma   90.00
#
_symmetry.space_group_name_H-M   'P 1'
#
loop_
_entity.id
_entity.type
_entity.pdbx_description
1 polymer ?
#
loop_
_entity_poly.entity_id
_entity_poly.type
_entity_poly.pdbx_seq_one_letter_code
_entity_poly.pdbx_strand_id
1 'polypeptide(L)'
;MLFLRTPFKVLLCLTVVGLVLSLTSCGDDDPEAQSLTGKYQFISSSLRKSITVGNTTYPAGTDISDAVANGLFGVVTCADPANTAIDLQASGSLFFVCLSEPGVSPVQAGTWAGTENDTKLALNLSNPPFPSPITATVQGLSFSGNTLSGYILNLPMPGAALGEPTIPVALIDIDIIFEQQ
;
A
#
# COMPACT_ATOMS: atom_id res chain seq x y z
N MET A 1 7.93 -34.10 -88.95
CA MET A 1 6.49 -33.87 -88.68
C MET A 1 6.43 -32.86 -87.53
N LEU A 2 6.15 -31.56 -87.71
CA LEU A 2 4.84 -30.92 -87.98
C LEU A 2 3.71 -31.52 -87.12
N PHE A 3 2.89 -30.81 -86.33
CA PHE A 3 2.77 -29.42 -85.87
C PHE A 3 1.58 -29.40 -84.85
N LEU A 4 1.40 -28.28 -84.13
CA LEU A 4 0.13 -27.67 -83.64
C LEU A 4 -0.20 -27.62 -82.12
N ARG A 5 -0.10 -26.37 -81.64
CA ARG A 5 -1.14 -25.53 -80.98
C ARG A 5 -1.33 -25.56 -79.44
N THR A 6 -0.84 -24.48 -78.83
CA THR A 6 -1.33 -23.71 -77.65
C THR A 6 -2.79 -23.20 -77.82
N PRO A 7 -3.48 -22.48 -76.88
CA PRO A 7 -3.05 -21.76 -75.65
C PRO A 7 -4.04 -21.76 -74.41
N PHE A 8 -3.65 -21.05 -73.33
CA PHE A 8 -4.45 -20.01 -72.60
C PHE A 8 -4.70 -20.17 -71.07
N LYS A 9 -4.52 -19.03 -70.36
CA LYS A 9 -4.71 -18.68 -68.92
C LYS A 9 -3.49 -18.98 -68.02
N VAL A 10 -2.59 -18.05 -67.63
CA VAL A 10 -2.69 -16.67 -67.08
C VAL A 10 -3.64 -16.54 -65.88
N LEU A 11 -3.07 -16.63 -64.66
CA LEU A 11 -3.32 -15.76 -63.47
C LEU A 11 -2.43 -16.31 -62.33
N LEU A 12 -1.28 -15.69 -62.00
CA LEU A 12 -1.13 -14.56 -61.07
C LEU A 12 -1.80 -14.80 -59.70
N CYS A 13 -1.01 -15.13 -58.68
CA CYS A 13 -1.14 -14.55 -57.33
C CYS A 13 0.16 -14.77 -56.54
N LEU A 14 0.98 -13.72 -56.58
CA LEU A 14 2.08 -13.44 -55.67
C LEU A 14 1.48 -13.05 -54.29
N THR A 15 2.28 -13.14 -53.22
CA THR A 15 2.03 -12.73 -51.82
C THR A 15 1.15 -13.71 -51.02
N VAL A 16 1.59 -14.26 -49.88
CA VAL A 16 1.84 -13.57 -48.61
C VAL A 16 2.95 -14.27 -47.80
N VAL A 17 3.92 -13.46 -47.40
CA VAL A 17 4.87 -13.63 -46.30
C VAL A 17 4.12 -13.79 -44.98
N GLY A 18 4.50 -14.71 -44.10
CA GLY A 18 4.09 -14.58 -42.70
C GLY A 18 4.19 -15.83 -41.84
N LEU A 19 5.34 -15.98 -41.18
CA LEU A 19 5.38 -16.09 -39.72
C LEU A 19 4.41 -17.12 -39.09
N VAL A 20 4.74 -18.41 -39.18
CA VAL A 20 4.24 -19.42 -38.24
C VAL A 20 5.31 -19.59 -37.14
N LEU A 21 5.57 -18.50 -36.42
CA LEU A 21 6.31 -18.50 -35.17
C LEU A 21 5.42 -17.87 -34.12
N SER A 22 5.20 -18.61 -33.04
CA SER A 22 4.80 -18.10 -31.73
C SER A 22 3.36 -17.63 -31.57
N LEU A 23 2.42 -18.55 -31.37
CA LEU A 23 1.20 -18.29 -30.60
C LEU A 23 0.83 -19.52 -29.74
N THR A 24 1.72 -19.91 -28.83
CA THR A 24 1.28 -20.50 -27.55
C THR A 24 1.02 -19.33 -26.60
N SER A 25 -0.06 -18.59 -26.86
CA SER A 25 -0.60 -17.65 -25.89
C SER A 25 -1.39 -18.47 -24.87
N CYS A 26 -0.72 -18.97 -23.84
CA CYS A 26 -1.40 -19.32 -22.60
C CYS A 26 -1.90 -17.99 -22.02
N GLY A 27 -3.17 -17.70 -22.25
CA GLY A 27 -3.90 -16.71 -21.48
C GLY A 27 -4.19 -17.33 -20.12
N ASP A 28 -3.20 -17.29 -19.23
CA ASP A 28 -3.45 -17.28 -17.80
C ASP A 28 -3.70 -15.80 -17.45
N ASP A 29 -4.96 -15.39 -17.56
CA ASP A 29 -5.46 -14.22 -16.82
C ASP A 29 -5.45 -14.61 -15.32
N ASP A 30 -4.24 -14.67 -14.77
CA ASP A 30 -4.04 -14.56 -13.33
C ASP A 30 -4.51 -13.15 -12.96
N PRO A 31 -5.46 -12.96 -12.01
CA PRO A 31 -5.86 -11.62 -11.61
C PRO A 31 -4.60 -10.86 -11.24
N GLU A 32 -4.29 -9.78 -11.97
CA GLU A 32 -3.12 -8.94 -11.73
C GLU A 32 -3.07 -8.64 -10.23
N ALA A 33 -2.13 -9.27 -9.52
CA ALA A 33 -1.93 -9.02 -8.11
C ALA A 33 -1.69 -7.51 -7.97
N GLN A 34 -2.59 -6.82 -7.30
CA GLN A 34 -2.48 -5.38 -7.12
C GLN A 34 -1.20 -5.11 -6.33
N SER A 35 -0.18 -4.62 -7.04
CA SER A 35 1.08 -4.27 -6.39
C SER A 35 0.80 -3.25 -5.29
N LEU A 36 1.16 -3.60 -4.05
CA LEU A 36 1.06 -2.71 -2.90
C LEU A 36 1.91 -1.43 -3.05
N THR A 37 2.74 -1.31 -4.09
CA THR A 37 3.54 -0.12 -4.37
C THR A 37 2.64 1.08 -4.66
N GLY A 38 2.93 2.23 -4.04
CA GLY A 38 2.19 3.46 -4.27
C GLY A 38 2.11 4.37 -3.05
N LYS A 39 1.40 5.49 -3.21
CA LYS A 39 1.12 6.44 -2.13
C LYS A 39 -0.25 6.16 -1.54
N TYR A 40 -0.32 6.12 -0.22
CA TYR A 40 -1.52 5.81 0.54
C TYR A 40 -1.74 6.88 1.59
N GLN A 41 -2.75 7.72 1.36
CA GLN A 41 -3.21 8.73 2.31
C GLN A 41 -3.80 8.05 3.53
N PHE A 42 -3.39 8.46 4.73
CA PHE A 42 -4.02 8.00 5.96
C PHE A 42 -5.40 8.67 6.09
N ILE A 43 -6.46 7.86 6.20
CA ILE A 43 -7.84 8.35 6.27
C ILE A 43 -8.36 8.32 7.69
N SER A 44 -8.28 7.17 8.35
CA SER A 44 -8.79 7.02 9.72
C SER A 44 -8.24 5.80 10.43
N SER A 45 -8.40 5.81 11.75
CA SER A 45 -8.14 4.67 12.60
C SER A 45 -9.04 4.65 13.83
N SER A 46 -9.48 3.45 14.23
CA SER A 46 -10.32 3.27 15.42
C SER A 46 -9.89 2.06 16.24
N LEU A 47 -10.17 2.08 17.55
CA LEU A 47 -9.84 0.97 18.43
C LEU A 47 -10.69 -0.26 18.15
N ARG A 48 -10.06 -1.43 18.01
CA ARG A 48 -10.78 -2.72 17.86
C ARG A 48 -11.32 -3.28 19.16
N LYS A 49 -10.70 -2.91 20.27
CA LYS A 49 -11.07 -3.35 21.62
C LYS A 49 -10.91 -2.19 22.60
N SER A 50 -11.67 -2.24 23.68
CA SER A 50 -11.48 -1.28 24.76
C SER A 50 -10.08 -1.40 25.35
N ILE A 51 -9.47 -0.28 25.68
CA ILE A 51 -8.16 -0.20 26.34
C ILE A 51 -8.25 0.74 27.55
N THR A 52 -7.38 0.51 28.51
CA THR A 52 -7.16 1.45 29.62
C THR A 52 -5.70 1.89 29.58
N VAL A 53 -5.48 3.19 29.49
CA VAL A 53 -4.16 3.83 29.50
C VAL A 53 -4.14 4.78 30.67
N GLY A 54 -3.26 4.54 31.64
CA GLY A 54 -3.26 5.31 32.89
C GLY A 54 -4.63 5.25 33.57
N ASN A 55 -5.26 6.42 33.73
CA ASN A 55 -6.59 6.52 34.34
C ASN A 55 -7.72 6.65 33.31
N THR A 56 -7.39 6.73 32.02
CA THR A 56 -8.36 6.90 30.94
C THR A 56 -8.71 5.56 30.31
N THR A 57 -10.01 5.30 30.14
CA THR A 57 -10.50 4.12 29.43
C THR A 57 -11.15 4.56 28.13
N TYR A 58 -10.70 3.96 27.04
CA TYR A 58 -11.21 4.17 25.70
C TYR A 58 -12.02 2.93 25.29
N PRO A 59 -13.31 3.07 24.95
CA PRO A 59 -14.11 1.95 24.47
C PRO A 59 -13.66 1.48 23.07
N ALA A 60 -14.05 0.26 22.70
CA ALA A 60 -13.95 -0.19 21.32
C ALA A 60 -14.72 0.75 20.38
N GLY A 61 -14.21 0.95 19.17
CA GLY A 61 -14.75 1.86 18.16
C GLY A 61 -14.39 3.33 18.37
N THR A 62 -13.67 3.69 19.43
CA THR A 62 -13.17 5.07 19.58
C THR A 62 -12.24 5.43 18.42
N ASP A 63 -12.52 6.57 17.80
CA ASP A 63 -11.65 7.21 16.81
C ASP A 63 -10.34 7.65 17.49
N ILE A 64 -9.23 7.13 16.97
CA ILE A 64 -7.86 7.40 17.44
C ILE A 64 -6.99 7.89 16.29
N SER A 65 -7.61 8.43 15.23
CA SER A 65 -6.93 8.90 14.02
C SER A 65 -5.87 9.95 14.34
N ASP A 66 -6.19 10.94 15.18
CA ASP A 66 -5.22 11.96 15.61
C ASP A 66 -4.07 11.36 16.42
N ALA A 67 -4.36 10.38 17.28
CA ALA A 67 -3.33 9.72 18.08
C ALA A 67 -2.37 8.92 17.19
N VAL A 68 -2.89 8.17 16.21
CA VAL A 68 -2.09 7.44 15.21
C VAL A 68 -1.32 8.41 14.32
N ALA A 69 -1.95 9.50 13.87
CA ALA A 69 -1.27 10.48 13.04
C ALA A 69 -0.07 11.08 13.77
N ASN A 70 -0.25 11.52 15.01
CA ASN A 70 0.81 12.10 15.81
C ASN A 70 1.85 11.06 16.26
N GLY A 71 1.41 9.88 16.70
CA GLY A 71 2.29 8.85 17.27
C GLY A 71 3.03 8.01 16.23
N LEU A 72 2.50 7.87 15.01
CA LEU A 72 3.12 7.10 13.94
C LEU A 72 3.81 8.00 12.91
N PHE A 73 3.16 9.08 12.50
CA PHE A 73 3.63 9.98 11.44
C PHE A 73 4.26 11.27 11.96
N GLY A 74 4.30 11.53 13.27
CA GLY A 74 4.75 12.82 13.83
C GLY A 74 6.18 13.28 13.49
N VAL A 75 6.98 12.46 12.81
CA VAL A 75 8.30 12.85 12.25
C VAL A 75 8.20 13.57 10.90
N VAL A 76 7.08 13.42 10.20
CA VAL A 76 6.72 14.26 9.05
C VAL A 76 5.71 15.29 9.54
N THR A 77 5.92 16.55 9.20
CA THR A 77 5.02 17.64 9.58
C THR A 77 4.41 18.22 8.33
N CYS A 78 3.23 17.73 7.97
CA CYS A 78 2.42 18.31 6.90
C CYS A 78 1.75 19.59 7.41
N ALA A 79 1.63 20.59 6.54
CA ALA A 79 0.89 21.80 6.83
C ALA A 79 -0.59 21.50 7.05
N ASP A 80 -1.15 20.57 6.27
CA ASP A 80 -2.45 19.95 6.50
C ASP A 80 -2.24 18.49 6.92
N PRO A 81 -2.59 18.10 8.16
CA PRO A 81 -2.51 16.71 8.62
C PRO A 81 -3.28 15.73 7.72
N ALA A 82 -4.33 16.17 7.03
CA ALA A 82 -5.08 15.33 6.09
C ALA A 82 -4.21 14.88 4.91
N ASN A 83 -3.16 15.60 4.54
CA ASN A 83 -2.25 15.22 3.46
C ASN A 83 -1.21 14.16 3.85
N THR A 84 -1.22 13.69 5.10
CA THR A 84 -0.27 12.68 5.57
C THR A 84 -0.48 11.36 4.84
N ALA A 85 0.59 10.83 4.26
CA ALA A 85 0.56 9.57 3.53
C ALA A 85 1.82 8.74 3.76
N ILE A 86 1.71 7.45 3.50
CA ILE A 86 2.85 6.56 3.33
C ILE A 86 3.13 6.37 1.84
N ASP A 87 4.40 6.26 1.47
CA ASP A 87 4.85 5.93 0.13
C ASP A 87 5.63 4.61 0.17
N LEU A 88 5.00 3.58 -0.41
CA LEU A 88 5.53 2.23 -0.54
C LEU A 88 6.26 2.13 -1.88
N GLN A 89 7.58 2.27 -1.89
CA GLN A 89 8.35 2.21 -3.14
C GLN A 89 8.63 0.76 -3.55
N ALA A 90 8.73 0.52 -4.87
CA ALA A 90 9.03 -0.80 -5.43
C ALA A 90 10.38 -1.39 -4.96
N SER A 91 11.29 -0.54 -4.45
CA SER A 91 12.55 -0.94 -3.83
C SER A 91 12.40 -1.56 -2.43
N GLY A 92 11.18 -1.56 -1.86
CA GLY A 92 10.91 -1.96 -0.48
C GLY A 92 11.13 -0.86 0.56
N SER A 93 11.52 0.35 0.14
CA SER A 93 11.64 1.51 1.02
C SER A 93 10.27 2.11 1.35
N LEU A 94 10.11 2.51 2.61
CA LEU A 94 8.92 3.17 3.14
C LEU A 94 9.25 4.61 3.50
N PHE A 95 8.47 5.55 2.98
CA PHE A 95 8.57 6.97 3.31
C PHE A 95 7.26 7.49 3.89
N PHE A 96 7.36 8.49 4.75
CA PHE A 96 6.25 9.37 5.09
C PHE A 96 6.32 10.62 4.23
N VAL A 97 5.19 11.02 3.66
CA VAL A 97 5.09 12.12 2.70
C VAL A 97 3.87 12.98 2.99
N CYS A 98 3.94 14.24 2.57
CA CYS A 98 2.79 15.15 2.55
C CYS A 98 2.32 15.29 1.11
N LEU A 99 1.12 14.79 0.83
CA LEU A 99 0.49 14.89 -0.48
C LEU A 99 0.19 16.35 -0.81
N SER A 100 0.33 16.73 -2.08
CA SER A 100 -0.05 18.07 -2.56
C SER A 100 0.62 19.26 -1.84
N GLU A 101 1.68 19.01 -1.07
CA GLU A 101 2.43 20.03 -0.33
C GLU A 101 3.86 20.18 -0.88
N PRO A 102 4.04 20.98 -1.94
CA PRO A 102 5.35 21.16 -2.55
C PRO A 102 6.32 21.81 -1.56
N GLY A 103 7.52 21.25 -1.46
CA GLY A 103 8.59 21.77 -0.59
C GLY A 103 8.75 21.02 0.73
N VAL A 104 7.82 20.15 1.12
CA VAL A 104 8.02 19.22 2.23
C VAL A 104 8.78 17.99 1.73
N SER A 105 9.95 17.74 2.29
CA SER A 105 10.78 16.60 1.89
C SER A 105 10.23 15.29 2.49
N PRO A 106 10.11 14.22 1.70
CA PRO A 106 9.82 12.89 2.21
C PRO A 106 10.77 12.47 3.34
N VAL A 107 10.23 11.84 4.38
CA VAL A 107 11.03 11.28 5.48
C VAL A 107 11.12 9.78 5.29
N GLN A 108 12.34 9.24 5.17
CA GLN A 108 12.51 7.79 5.14
C GLN A 108 12.12 7.22 6.51
N ALA A 109 11.04 6.46 6.55
CA ALA A 109 10.45 5.92 7.77
C ALA A 109 10.90 4.48 8.04
N GLY A 110 11.32 3.75 6.99
CA GLY A 110 11.95 2.44 7.10
C GLY A 110 11.76 1.61 5.84
N THR A 111 11.29 0.37 5.99
CA THR A 111 11.01 -0.54 4.88
C THR A 111 9.63 -1.15 4.98
N TRP A 112 9.15 -1.74 3.89
CA TRP A 112 7.90 -2.49 3.87
C TRP A 112 8.04 -3.83 3.18
N ALA A 113 7.15 -4.76 3.51
CA ALA A 113 7.04 -6.05 2.83
C ALA A 113 5.57 -6.50 2.79
N GLY A 114 5.10 -6.90 1.61
CA GLY A 114 3.86 -7.67 1.47
C GLY A 114 4.07 -9.16 1.83
N THR A 115 2.98 -9.89 2.02
CA THR A 115 3.01 -11.36 2.09
C THR A 115 2.49 -11.95 0.78
N GLU A 116 2.79 -13.22 0.53
CA GLU A 116 2.22 -13.93 -0.63
C GLU A 116 0.68 -13.83 -0.58
N ASN A 117 0.10 -13.29 -1.66
CA ASN A 117 -1.32 -12.92 -1.83
C ASN A 117 -1.77 -11.58 -1.22
N ASP A 118 -0.86 -10.68 -0.82
CA ASP A 118 -1.16 -9.30 -0.39
C ASP A 118 -2.20 -9.19 0.74
N THR A 119 -2.33 -10.23 1.58
CA THR A 119 -3.26 -10.26 2.71
C THR A 119 -2.73 -9.57 3.97
N LYS A 120 -1.42 -9.27 3.98
CA LYS A 120 -0.71 -8.56 5.05
C LYS A 120 0.35 -7.64 4.49
N LEU A 121 0.53 -6.50 5.15
CA LEU A 121 1.56 -5.49 4.89
C LEU A 121 2.34 -5.26 6.19
N ALA A 122 3.62 -5.60 6.19
CA ALA A 122 4.53 -5.30 7.28
C ALA A 122 5.21 -3.95 7.02
N LEU A 123 5.04 -3.00 7.94
CA LEU A 123 5.73 -1.71 7.96
C LEU A 123 6.83 -1.79 9.03
N ASN A 124 8.09 -1.87 8.60
CA ASN A 124 9.24 -1.88 9.48
C ASN A 124 9.72 -0.44 9.67
N LEU A 125 9.31 0.16 10.78
CA LEU A 125 9.53 1.56 11.08
C LEU A 125 10.81 1.72 11.90
N SER A 126 11.80 2.38 11.31
CA SER A 126 13.11 2.63 11.92
C SER A 126 13.35 4.10 12.30
N ASN A 127 12.54 5.01 11.77
CA ASN A 127 12.55 6.44 12.10
C ASN A 127 11.22 7.04 12.62
N PRO A 128 10.36 6.31 13.36
CA PRO A 128 9.15 6.88 14.02
C PRO A 128 9.52 7.54 15.38
N PRO A 129 8.60 8.24 16.08
CA PRO A 129 8.89 8.80 17.40
C PRO A 129 9.06 7.73 18.52
N PHE A 130 9.26 6.46 18.15
CA PHE A 130 9.48 5.36 19.09
C PHE A 130 10.96 5.26 19.48
N PRO A 131 11.27 4.86 20.73
CA PRO A 131 12.64 4.72 21.23
C PRO A 131 13.42 3.56 20.58
N SER A 132 12.74 2.69 19.83
CA SER A 132 13.32 1.55 19.12
C SER A 132 12.56 1.29 17.81
N PRO A 133 13.18 0.67 16.80
CA PRO A 133 12.46 0.24 15.61
C PRO A 133 11.29 -0.67 15.97
N ILE A 134 10.18 -0.53 15.26
CA ILE A 134 8.98 -1.35 15.44
C ILE A 134 8.53 -1.93 14.11
N THR A 135 7.83 -3.05 14.15
CA THR A 135 7.13 -3.59 12.97
C THR A 135 5.63 -3.49 13.22
N ALA A 136 4.95 -2.66 12.44
CA ALA A 136 3.50 -2.59 12.41
C ALA A 136 2.99 -3.46 11.25
N THR A 137 2.33 -4.57 11.57
CA THR A 137 1.76 -5.46 10.55
C THR A 137 0.27 -5.18 10.38
N VAL A 138 -0.09 -4.62 9.23
CA VAL A 138 -1.49 -4.53 8.79
C VAL A 138 -1.90 -5.92 8.31
N GLN A 139 -2.96 -6.46 8.91
CA GLN A 139 -3.52 -7.78 8.66
C GLN A 139 -4.92 -7.64 8.08
N GLY A 140 -5.38 -8.70 7.40
CA GLY A 140 -6.71 -8.72 6.80
C GLY A 140 -6.86 -7.61 5.77
N LEU A 141 -5.82 -7.38 4.97
CA LEU A 141 -5.85 -6.35 3.94
C LEU A 141 -7.01 -6.60 2.98
N SER A 142 -7.77 -5.54 2.72
CA SER A 142 -8.88 -5.56 1.80
C SER A 142 -8.86 -4.29 0.97
N PHE A 143 -8.89 -4.45 -0.35
CA PHE A 143 -9.03 -3.39 -1.32
C PHE A 143 -10.49 -3.26 -1.75
N SER A 144 -11.00 -2.03 -1.76
CA SER A 144 -12.31 -1.69 -2.30
C SER A 144 -12.22 -0.36 -3.03
N GLY A 145 -12.13 -0.40 -4.37
CA GLY A 145 -11.77 0.76 -5.16
C GLY A 145 -10.36 1.22 -4.81
N ASN A 146 -10.19 2.49 -4.46
CA ASN A 146 -8.90 3.06 -4.04
C ASN A 146 -8.67 2.92 -2.53
N THR A 147 -9.60 2.33 -1.78
CA THR A 147 -9.48 2.20 -0.32
C THR A 147 -8.76 0.91 0.04
N LEU A 148 -7.67 1.05 0.78
CA LEU A 148 -6.97 -0.05 1.45
C LEU A 148 -7.35 -0.06 2.93
N SER A 149 -7.88 -1.17 3.41
CA SER A 149 -8.28 -1.32 4.81
C SER A 149 -7.65 -2.55 5.44
N GLY A 150 -7.49 -2.53 6.75
CA GLY A 150 -7.02 -3.67 7.52
C GLY A 150 -6.96 -3.36 9.00
N TYR A 151 -6.25 -4.20 9.75
CA TYR A 151 -6.08 -4.00 11.19
C TYR A 151 -4.66 -4.29 11.67
N ILE A 152 -4.25 -3.59 12.72
CA ILE A 152 -2.96 -3.79 13.38
C ILE A 152 -3.23 -4.25 14.81
N LEU A 153 -2.50 -5.26 15.28
CA LEU A 153 -2.58 -5.76 16.65
C LEU A 153 -1.34 -5.33 17.43
N ASN A 154 -1.51 -4.99 18.71
CA ASN A 154 -0.44 -4.59 19.61
C ASN A 154 0.48 -3.49 19.05
N LEU A 155 -0.08 -2.49 18.36
CA LEU A 155 0.68 -1.33 17.92
C LEU A 155 1.17 -0.57 19.15
N PRO A 156 2.49 -0.43 19.36
CA PRO A 156 3.00 0.43 20.44
C PRO A 156 2.71 1.88 20.07
N MET A 157 2.15 2.63 21.00
CA MET A 157 1.83 4.05 20.87
C MET A 157 2.34 4.81 22.11
N PRO A 158 2.91 6.01 21.96
CA PRO A 158 3.29 6.81 23.12
C PRO A 158 2.04 7.15 23.93
N GLY A 159 2.05 6.99 25.26
CA GLY A 159 0.88 7.33 26.07
C GLY A 159 0.50 8.81 25.95
N ALA A 160 1.47 9.68 25.71
CA ALA A 160 1.23 11.10 25.40
C ALA A 160 0.33 11.32 24.17
N ALA A 161 0.44 10.47 23.13
CA ALA A 161 -0.45 10.53 21.96
C ALA A 161 -1.90 10.12 22.32
N LEU A 162 -2.08 9.40 23.42
CA LEU A 162 -3.35 8.96 23.98
C LEU A 162 -3.74 9.78 25.23
N GLY A 163 -3.24 11.03 25.36
CA GLY A 163 -3.60 11.92 26.47
C GLY A 163 -3.03 11.57 27.85
N GLU A 164 -2.16 10.56 27.93
CA GLU A 164 -1.60 10.01 29.17
C GLU A 164 -0.06 10.12 29.16
N PRO A 165 0.51 11.34 29.33
CA PRO A 165 1.93 11.61 29.08
C PRO A 165 2.90 10.92 30.05
N THR A 166 2.41 10.43 31.19
CA THR A 166 3.20 9.64 32.15
C THR A 166 3.33 8.18 31.77
N ILE A 167 2.50 7.71 30.82
CA ILE A 167 2.58 6.35 30.29
C ILE A 167 3.55 6.35 29.10
N PRO A 168 4.67 5.62 29.18
CA PRO A 168 5.68 5.68 28.12
C PRO A 168 5.16 5.07 26.82
N VAL A 169 4.53 3.89 26.90
CA VAL A 169 3.97 3.17 25.75
C VAL A 169 2.69 2.44 26.17
N ALA A 170 1.67 2.49 25.32
CA ALA A 170 0.49 1.64 25.36
C ALA A 170 0.44 0.76 24.11
N LEU A 171 -0.01 -0.48 24.25
CA LEU A 171 -0.26 -1.38 23.11
C LEU A 171 -1.73 -1.32 22.72
N ILE A 172 -2.01 -0.98 21.47
CA ILE A 172 -3.38 -0.82 20.99
C ILE A 172 -3.65 -1.72 19.79
N ASP A 173 -4.89 -2.19 19.68
CA ASP A 173 -5.38 -2.91 18.49
C ASP A 173 -6.29 -1.96 17.73
N ILE A 174 -6.01 -1.77 16.45
CA ILE A 174 -6.67 -0.73 15.65
C ILE A 174 -7.14 -1.27 14.31
N ASP A 175 -8.27 -0.74 13.85
CA ASP A 175 -8.65 -0.71 12.44
C ASP A 175 -7.97 0.48 11.79
N ILE A 176 -7.51 0.32 10.55
CA ILE A 176 -6.82 1.36 9.80
C ILE A 176 -7.31 1.40 8.36
N ILE A 177 -7.51 2.62 7.86
CA ILE A 177 -7.98 2.88 6.50
C ILE A 177 -7.01 3.85 5.82
N PHE A 178 -6.62 3.49 4.61
CA PHE A 178 -5.87 4.34 3.70
C PHE A 178 -6.59 4.49 2.36
N GLU A 179 -6.28 5.55 1.64
CA GLU A 179 -6.72 5.79 0.26
C GLU A 179 -5.53 5.92 -0.68
N GLN A 180 -5.50 5.11 -1.73
CA GLN A 180 -4.48 5.14 -2.78
C GLN A 180 -4.67 6.38 -3.67
N GLN A 181 -3.56 7.09 -3.90
CA GLN A 181 -3.49 8.35 -4.64
C GLN A 181 -2.90 8.19 -6.04
#